data_AF-C1N0K5-F1
#
_entry.id   AF-C1N0K5-F1
#
_cell.length_a   1.000
_cell.length_b   1.000
_cell.length_c   1.000
_cell.angle_alpha   90.00
_cell.angle_beta   90.00
_cell.angle_gamma   90.00
#
_symmetry.space_group_name_H-M   'P 1'
#
loop_
_entity.id
_entity.type
_entity.pdbx_description
1 polymer ?
#
loop_
_entity_poly.entity_id
_entity_poly.type
_entity_poly.pdbx_seq_one_letter_code
_entity_poly.pdbx_strand_id
1 'polypeptide(L)'
;MGDAAPPPEPVDARFESFLDAAADASLPEDIRAQIRAGLTRQHANPPVRPTEAILRSRLTPTRVRELAYYPDDDDAELYALLIRSPPDGAPSDHPAARCQVTYLMTLYLSHSKRWAFAKRFVLAGGLVTLVNLLDHDDLRLRGQAMETFVALTHEELYPWHDPPERSSTSDVAVHRRMLELAASPLISRLCENFKADATFPGGARMALRTFAFYASWLRLRHCPHNVLRLSPDLLELLRAWESEDGAGEEEKALAKALADDFGGVDDDSDDARRDAVKRAMEANGGVVPTLNGPVAVRAAMERAAEAKRAKASAAGEEEEDDDDCVVVADRTVKLNASTSASAATTTTTTTPTTHTSSSSSSKSFYDADADETDSGEVHKTRGNEAFSNGRYTDAIRHYGAAVDAPVSYGKLFDEAPRRAAYHANRAAAYLARGALPGGGKAEVSKDVSGHLMDAVVKREDSAAKWCEMHAKAALLDCDAALEFQPGRAKAKYRRATALWRLGRIEEAKKR
;
A
#
# COMPACT_ATOMS: atom_id res chain seq x y z
N MET A 1 -51.63 24.06 21.52
CA MET A 1 -50.27 24.40 21.08
C MET A 1 -49.57 23.07 20.86
N GLY A 2 -49.39 22.69 19.59
CA GLY A 2 -48.74 21.43 19.24
C GLY A 2 -47.25 21.54 19.55
N ASP A 3 -46.72 20.54 20.25
CA ASP A 3 -45.30 20.35 20.49
C ASP A 3 -44.60 20.27 19.13
N ALA A 4 -43.95 21.38 18.73
CA ALA A 4 -43.06 21.37 17.59
C ALA A 4 -41.88 20.49 17.95
N ALA A 5 -41.68 19.41 17.19
CA ALA A 5 -40.51 18.57 17.31
C ALA A 5 -39.25 19.45 17.33
N PRO A 6 -38.29 19.19 18.22
CA PRO A 6 -37.07 19.98 18.30
C PRO A 6 -36.39 20.00 16.91
N PRO A 7 -35.84 21.14 16.49
CA PRO A 7 -35.16 21.24 15.20
C PRO A 7 -34.07 20.16 15.12
N PRO A 8 -33.88 19.50 13.96
CA PRO A 8 -32.85 18.49 13.80
C PRO A 8 -31.50 19.08 14.18
N GLU A 9 -30.76 18.40 15.05
CA GLU A 9 -29.41 18.82 15.44
C GLU A 9 -28.58 19.04 14.16
N PRO A 10 -27.80 20.13 14.09
CA PRO A 10 -26.93 20.37 12.95
C PRO A 10 -25.99 19.17 12.79
N VAL A 11 -25.93 18.60 11.58
CA VAL A 11 -25.05 17.46 11.30
C VAL A 11 -23.61 17.88 11.60
N ASP A 12 -22.92 17.11 12.45
CA ASP A 12 -21.53 17.36 12.82
C ASP A 12 -20.69 17.46 11.54
N ALA A 13 -20.03 18.60 11.32
CA ALA A 13 -19.23 18.85 10.12
C ALA A 13 -18.13 17.79 9.93
N ARG A 14 -17.63 17.17 11.01
CA ARG A 14 -16.68 16.06 10.94
C ARG A 14 -17.32 14.79 10.38
N PHE A 15 -18.59 14.54 10.70
CA PHE A 15 -19.33 13.41 10.16
C PHE A 15 -19.65 13.60 8.67
N GLU A 16 -20.00 14.81 8.24
CA GLU A 16 -20.17 15.11 6.81
C GLU A 16 -18.87 14.89 6.03
N SER A 17 -17.73 15.33 6.57
CA SER A 17 -16.43 15.05 5.96
C SER A 17 -16.13 13.54 5.86
N PHE A 18 -16.57 12.74 6.84
CA PHE A 18 -16.47 11.28 6.76
C PHE A 18 -17.39 10.73 5.66
N LEU A 19 -18.63 11.22 5.55
CA LEU A 19 -19.57 10.81 4.51
C LEU A 19 -19.05 11.13 3.11
N ASP A 20 -18.41 12.28 2.91
CA ASP A 20 -17.79 12.67 1.65
C ASP A 20 -16.63 11.74 1.27
N ALA A 21 -15.84 11.29 2.25
CA ALA A 21 -14.76 10.35 2.03
C ALA A 21 -15.23 8.90 1.82
N ALA A 22 -16.33 8.50 2.48
CA ALA A 22 -16.89 7.15 2.44
C ALA A 22 -17.83 6.90 1.26
N ALA A 23 -18.52 7.94 0.79
CA ALA A 23 -19.41 7.94 -0.35
C ALA A 23 -18.92 8.98 -1.37
N ASP A 24 -17.68 8.78 -1.81
CA ASP A 24 -16.99 9.74 -2.67
C ASP A 24 -17.62 9.79 -4.06
N ALA A 25 -17.29 10.84 -4.82
CA ALA A 25 -17.92 11.11 -6.12
C ALA A 25 -17.68 10.01 -7.17
N SER A 26 -16.71 9.11 -6.94
CA SER A 26 -16.44 7.89 -7.71
C SER A 26 -17.55 6.87 -7.70
N LEU A 27 -18.52 6.99 -6.80
CA LEU A 27 -19.57 5.99 -6.70
C LEU A 27 -20.82 6.48 -7.44
N PRO A 28 -21.54 5.58 -8.12
CA PRO A 28 -22.88 5.85 -8.66
C PRO A 28 -23.78 6.49 -7.59
N GLU A 29 -24.60 7.47 -8.01
CA GLU A 29 -25.39 8.30 -7.08
C GLU A 29 -26.33 7.47 -6.19
N ASP A 30 -26.90 6.39 -6.73
CA ASP A 30 -27.73 5.45 -5.98
C ASP A 30 -26.95 4.72 -4.88
N ILE A 31 -25.73 4.28 -5.19
CA ILE A 31 -24.82 3.65 -4.23
C ILE A 31 -24.38 4.67 -3.16
N ARG A 32 -24.05 5.90 -3.55
CA ARG A 32 -23.71 6.98 -2.60
C ARG A 32 -24.86 7.26 -1.65
N ALA A 33 -26.08 7.41 -2.17
CA ALA A 33 -27.27 7.65 -1.38
C ALA A 33 -27.53 6.51 -0.39
N GLN A 34 -27.33 5.25 -0.82
CA GLN A 34 -27.47 4.09 0.05
C GLN A 34 -26.43 4.05 1.17
N ILE A 35 -25.15 4.30 0.85
CA ILE A 35 -24.05 4.34 1.84
C ILE A 35 -24.31 5.46 2.85
N ARG A 36 -24.60 6.68 2.38
CA ARG A 36 -24.93 7.83 3.24
C ARG A 36 -26.11 7.53 4.16
N ALA A 37 -27.20 6.98 3.63
CA ALA A 37 -28.36 6.61 4.43
C ALA A 37 -28.02 5.55 5.50
N GLY A 38 -27.21 4.56 5.16
CA GLY A 38 -26.73 3.54 6.09
C GLY A 38 -25.89 4.13 7.23
N LEU A 39 -24.89 4.93 6.87
CA LEU A 39 -23.98 5.58 7.82
C LEU A 39 -24.70 6.57 8.72
N THR A 40 -25.63 7.38 8.18
CA THR A 40 -26.44 8.31 8.99
C THR A 40 -27.30 7.58 10.01
N ARG A 41 -27.92 6.44 9.64
CA ARG A 41 -28.68 5.61 10.60
C ARG A 41 -27.78 5.05 11.71
N GLN A 42 -26.57 4.62 11.38
CA GLN A 42 -25.61 4.07 12.34
C GLN A 42 -24.98 5.16 13.21
N HIS A 43 -24.76 6.36 12.67
CA HIS A 43 -24.32 7.53 13.43
C HIS A 43 -25.40 7.99 14.41
N ALA A 44 -26.67 7.98 14.01
CA ALA A 44 -27.79 8.27 14.91
C ALA A 44 -27.90 7.23 16.05
N ASN A 45 -27.63 5.95 15.75
CA ASN A 45 -27.74 4.83 16.68
C ASN A 45 -26.40 4.11 16.89
N PRO A 46 -25.40 4.75 17.54
CA PRO A 46 -24.09 4.15 17.72
C PRO A 46 -24.17 2.93 18.66
N PRO A 47 -23.32 1.90 18.48
CA PRO A 47 -23.37 0.66 19.25
C PRO A 47 -22.75 0.81 20.65
N VAL A 48 -23.34 1.67 21.50
CA VAL A 48 -22.75 2.04 22.80
C VAL A 48 -22.52 0.83 23.71
N ARG A 49 -23.58 0.08 24.03
CA ARG A 49 -23.47 -1.07 24.96
C ARG A 49 -22.49 -2.15 24.45
N PRO A 50 -22.52 -2.55 23.16
CA PRO A 50 -21.49 -3.44 22.62
C PRO A 50 -20.07 -2.89 22.78
N THR A 51 -19.83 -1.63 22.43
CA THR A 51 -18.51 -1.02 22.52
C THR A 51 -18.02 -0.92 23.98
N GLU A 52 -18.89 -0.56 24.92
CA GLU A 52 -18.57 -0.56 26.36
C GLU A 52 -18.16 -1.95 26.85
N ALA A 53 -18.87 -3.00 26.42
CA ALA A 53 -18.58 -4.37 26.81
C ALA A 53 -17.21 -4.84 26.31
N ILE A 54 -16.84 -4.48 25.07
CA ILE A 54 -15.55 -4.83 24.48
C ILE A 54 -14.40 -4.05 25.11
N LEU A 55 -14.55 -2.73 25.25
CA LEU A 55 -13.51 -1.86 25.83
C LEU A 55 -13.47 -1.90 27.36
N ARG A 56 -14.44 -2.56 28.00
CA ARG A 56 -14.61 -2.62 29.46
C ARG A 56 -14.58 -1.22 30.11
N SER A 57 -15.19 -0.25 29.42
CA SER A 57 -15.21 1.16 29.80
C SER A 57 -16.59 1.75 29.56
N ARG A 58 -16.98 2.74 30.37
CA ARG A 58 -18.26 3.45 30.19
C ARG A 58 -18.09 4.52 29.12
N LEU A 59 -19.00 4.57 28.16
CA LEU A 59 -18.91 5.43 26.99
C LEU A 59 -20.23 6.16 26.74
N THR A 60 -20.12 7.41 26.31
CA THR A 60 -21.27 8.17 25.84
C THR A 60 -21.53 7.87 24.36
N PRO A 61 -22.77 8.08 23.86
CA PRO A 61 -23.04 8.03 22.42
C PRO A 61 -22.09 8.92 21.61
N THR A 62 -21.76 10.10 22.13
CA THR A 62 -20.79 11.02 21.52
C THR A 62 -19.41 10.39 21.39
N ARG A 63 -18.88 9.75 22.44
CA ARG A 63 -17.55 9.12 22.36
C ARG A 63 -17.52 7.95 21.38
N VAL A 64 -18.61 7.22 21.25
CA VAL A 64 -18.69 6.10 20.30
C VAL A 64 -18.75 6.60 18.85
N ARG A 65 -19.40 7.75 18.60
CA ARG A 65 -19.37 8.43 17.28
C ARG A 65 -17.98 8.95 16.96
N GLU A 66 -17.32 9.59 17.92
CA GLU A 66 -15.91 10.01 17.81
C GLU A 66 -15.03 8.83 17.40
N LEU A 67 -15.06 7.75 18.19
CA LEU A 67 -14.26 6.57 17.96
C LEU A 67 -14.54 5.91 16.61
N ALA A 68 -15.78 5.94 16.12
CA ALA A 68 -16.15 5.30 14.85
C ALA A 68 -15.80 6.16 13.63
N TYR A 69 -16.11 7.47 13.65
CA TYR A 69 -16.14 8.28 12.43
C TYR A 69 -15.05 9.35 12.36
N TYR A 70 -14.55 9.81 13.51
CA TYR A 70 -13.48 10.80 13.57
C TYR A 70 -12.52 10.48 14.72
N PRO A 71 -11.93 9.28 14.71
CA PRO A 71 -11.00 8.86 15.75
C PRO A 71 -9.70 9.66 15.62
N ASP A 72 -9.11 9.94 16.78
CA ASP A 72 -7.73 10.43 16.85
C ASP A 72 -6.73 9.28 16.63
N ASP A 73 -5.44 9.60 16.67
CA ASP A 73 -4.41 8.57 16.47
C ASP A 73 -4.32 7.60 17.68
N ASP A 74 -4.66 8.03 18.90
CA ASP A 74 -4.65 7.16 20.09
C ASP A 74 -5.72 6.07 20.00
N ASP A 75 -6.89 6.43 19.46
CA ASP A 75 -8.01 5.53 19.22
C ASP A 75 -7.68 4.35 18.31
N ALA A 76 -6.67 4.48 17.42
CA ALA A 76 -6.24 3.42 16.52
C ALA A 76 -5.84 2.13 17.27
N GLU A 77 -5.32 2.25 18.49
CA GLU A 77 -4.91 1.11 19.31
C GLU A 77 -6.09 0.26 19.77
N LEU A 78 -7.28 0.87 19.88
CA LEU A 78 -8.50 0.18 20.29
C LEU A 78 -9.11 -0.64 19.15
N TYR A 79 -8.83 -0.27 17.89
CA TYR A 79 -9.44 -0.92 16.73
C TYR A 79 -9.12 -2.40 16.67
N ALA A 80 -7.88 -2.82 16.97
CA ALA A 80 -7.48 -4.23 16.98
C ALA A 80 -8.36 -5.09 17.93
N LEU A 81 -8.85 -4.50 19.02
CA LEU A 81 -9.77 -5.16 19.95
C LEU A 81 -11.23 -5.09 19.46
N LEU A 82 -11.63 -3.96 18.88
CA LEU A 82 -13.01 -3.70 18.41
C LEU A 82 -13.41 -4.50 17.17
N ILE A 83 -12.46 -4.87 16.31
CA ILE A 83 -12.72 -5.66 15.09
C ILE A 83 -12.52 -7.17 15.27
N ARG A 84 -12.07 -7.61 16.45
CA ARG A 84 -11.78 -9.02 16.73
C ARG A 84 -13.07 -9.86 16.68
N SER A 85 -12.99 -11.06 16.10
CA SER A 85 -14.08 -12.02 16.11
C SER A 85 -14.52 -12.38 17.55
N PRO A 86 -15.79 -12.74 17.75
CA PRO A 86 -16.24 -13.37 18.99
C PRO A 86 -15.37 -14.60 19.33
N PRO A 87 -15.17 -14.92 20.62
CA PRO A 87 -14.55 -16.18 21.01
C PRO A 87 -15.30 -17.40 20.45
N ASP A 88 -14.59 -18.50 20.23
CA ASP A 88 -15.20 -19.75 19.77
C ASP A 88 -16.32 -20.19 20.72
N GLY A 89 -17.50 -20.52 20.15
CA GLY A 89 -18.69 -20.89 20.92
C GLY A 89 -19.45 -19.71 21.55
N ALA A 90 -19.07 -18.46 21.28
CA ALA A 90 -19.84 -17.30 21.71
C ALA A 90 -21.24 -17.27 21.08
N PRO A 91 -22.25 -16.73 21.78
CA PRO A 91 -23.61 -16.66 21.24
C PRO A 91 -23.69 -15.67 20.07
N SER A 92 -24.69 -15.85 19.21
CA SER A 92 -24.87 -15.02 18.00
C SER A 92 -25.10 -13.54 18.28
N ASP A 93 -25.48 -13.17 19.50
CA ASP A 93 -25.70 -11.79 19.95
C ASP A 93 -24.48 -11.19 20.69
N HIS A 94 -23.33 -11.88 20.66
CA HIS A 94 -22.11 -11.41 21.31
C HIS A 94 -21.75 -9.98 20.86
N PRO A 95 -21.36 -9.08 21.79
CA PRO A 95 -21.13 -7.66 21.49
C PRO A 95 -20.10 -7.42 20.39
N ALA A 96 -19.10 -8.29 20.27
CA ALA A 96 -18.06 -8.20 19.24
C ALA A 96 -18.64 -8.18 17.82
N ALA A 97 -19.75 -8.87 17.53
CA ALA A 97 -20.32 -8.89 16.18
C ALA A 97 -20.78 -7.50 15.73
N ARG A 98 -21.40 -6.72 16.63
CA ARG A 98 -21.84 -5.34 16.33
C ARG A 98 -20.67 -4.37 16.25
N CYS A 99 -19.67 -4.52 17.12
CA CYS A 99 -18.45 -3.72 17.05
C CYS A 99 -17.69 -4.00 15.75
N GLN A 100 -17.47 -5.27 15.40
CA GLN A 100 -16.73 -5.68 14.22
C GLN A 100 -17.31 -5.09 12.94
N VAL A 101 -18.63 -5.19 12.73
CA VAL A 101 -19.29 -4.57 11.56
C VAL A 101 -19.07 -3.06 11.52
N THR A 102 -19.14 -2.38 12.66
CA THR A 102 -19.02 -0.92 12.74
C THR A 102 -17.60 -0.46 12.48
N TYR A 103 -16.64 -0.97 13.25
CA TYR A 103 -15.28 -0.47 13.26
C TYR A 103 -14.45 -1.01 12.09
N LEU A 104 -14.74 -2.21 11.57
CA LEU A 104 -14.07 -2.68 10.36
C LEU A 104 -14.50 -1.86 9.15
N MET A 105 -15.79 -1.54 9.04
CA MET A 105 -16.31 -0.72 7.96
C MET A 105 -15.69 0.68 7.97
N THR A 106 -15.59 1.36 9.12
CA THR A 106 -15.00 2.72 9.18
C THR A 106 -13.48 2.70 8.96
N LEU A 107 -12.81 1.65 9.44
CA LEU A 107 -11.38 1.42 9.17
C LEU A 107 -11.12 1.24 7.67
N TYR A 108 -11.91 0.40 7.02
CA TYR A 108 -11.86 0.11 5.59
C TYR A 108 -12.12 1.36 4.74
N LEU A 109 -13.23 2.07 5.00
CA LEU A 109 -13.65 3.19 4.16
C LEU A 109 -12.73 4.40 4.24
N SER A 110 -12.12 4.66 5.40
CA SER A 110 -11.42 5.91 5.65
C SER A 110 -10.13 5.75 6.45
N HIS A 111 -10.18 5.16 7.64
CA HIS A 111 -9.10 5.39 8.63
C HIS A 111 -7.78 4.72 8.27
N SER A 112 -7.83 3.58 7.59
CA SER A 112 -6.63 2.83 7.15
C SER A 112 -5.79 3.57 6.10
N LYS A 113 -6.36 4.58 5.42
CA LYS A 113 -5.69 5.38 4.38
C LYS A 113 -4.71 6.42 4.95
N ARG A 114 -4.77 6.70 6.26
CA ARG A 114 -3.90 7.67 6.93
C ARG A 114 -2.77 6.93 7.64
N TRP A 115 -1.52 7.17 7.23
CA TRP A 115 -0.38 6.44 7.80
C TRP A 115 -0.24 6.60 9.33
N ALA A 116 -0.48 7.80 9.87
CA ALA A 116 -0.40 8.03 11.32
C ALA A 116 -1.33 7.09 12.12
N PHE A 117 -2.58 6.94 11.65
CA PHE A 117 -3.56 6.03 12.24
C PHE A 117 -3.21 4.56 11.96
N ALA A 118 -2.93 4.23 10.70
CA ALA A 118 -2.59 2.87 10.26
C ALA A 118 -1.40 2.29 11.04
N LYS A 119 -0.34 3.09 11.24
CA LYS A 119 0.84 2.71 12.01
C LYS A 119 0.49 2.26 13.42
N ARG A 120 -0.36 3.00 14.13
CA ARG A 120 -0.74 2.68 15.51
C ARG A 120 -1.65 1.45 15.59
N PHE A 121 -2.56 1.31 14.63
CA PHE A 121 -3.34 0.09 14.46
C PHE A 121 -2.44 -1.15 14.23
N VAL A 122 -1.43 -1.04 13.36
CA VAL A 122 -0.45 -2.11 13.11
C VAL A 122 0.32 -2.45 14.39
N LEU A 123 0.83 -1.44 15.10
CA LEU A 123 1.59 -1.62 16.36
C LEU A 123 0.75 -2.30 17.46
N ALA A 124 -0.55 -2.06 17.48
CA ALA A 124 -1.51 -2.70 18.39
C ALA A 124 -1.90 -4.15 18.00
N GLY A 125 -1.30 -4.71 16.94
CA GLY A 125 -1.57 -6.09 16.48
C GLY A 125 -2.70 -6.18 15.47
N GLY A 126 -3.12 -5.06 14.87
CA GLY A 126 -4.23 -4.99 13.92
C GLY A 126 -4.08 -5.91 12.70
N LEU A 127 -2.86 -6.13 12.21
CA LEU A 127 -2.61 -7.04 11.07
C LEU A 127 -3.04 -8.48 11.38
N VAL A 128 -2.67 -9.01 12.55
CA VAL A 128 -3.08 -10.36 12.98
C VAL A 128 -4.60 -10.43 13.12
N THR A 129 -5.22 -9.37 13.65
CA THR A 129 -6.68 -9.33 13.76
C THR A 129 -7.35 -9.37 12.38
N LEU A 130 -6.84 -8.64 11.38
CA LEU A 130 -7.35 -8.71 10.01
C LEU A 130 -7.16 -10.09 9.38
N VAL A 131 -6.01 -10.73 9.60
CA VAL A 131 -5.73 -12.09 9.10
C VAL A 131 -6.78 -13.10 9.60
N ASN A 132 -7.21 -12.97 10.85
CA ASN A 132 -8.25 -13.83 11.43
C ASN A 132 -9.66 -13.57 10.88
N LEU A 133 -9.83 -12.58 10.00
CA LEU A 133 -11.09 -12.30 9.31
C LEU A 133 -11.08 -12.75 7.84
N LEU A 134 -9.94 -13.23 7.34
CA LEU A 134 -9.79 -13.63 5.94
C LEU A 134 -10.51 -14.95 5.61
N ASP A 135 -11.00 -15.69 6.62
CA ASP A 135 -11.88 -16.85 6.48
C ASP A 135 -13.30 -16.61 6.98
N HIS A 136 -13.66 -15.37 7.32
CA HIS A 136 -14.94 -15.07 7.96
C HIS A 136 -16.14 -15.49 7.07
N ASP A 137 -17.18 -16.11 7.65
CA ASP A 137 -18.35 -16.61 6.90
C ASP A 137 -19.12 -15.51 6.15
N ASP A 138 -19.26 -14.33 6.76
CA ASP A 138 -19.76 -13.12 6.07
C ASP A 138 -18.70 -12.62 5.06
N LEU A 139 -18.94 -12.90 3.78
CA LEU A 139 -18.09 -12.49 2.66
C LEU A 139 -17.87 -10.97 2.59
N ARG A 140 -18.80 -10.16 3.09
CA ARG A 140 -18.61 -8.70 3.14
C ARG A 140 -17.55 -8.32 4.17
N LEU A 141 -17.58 -8.92 5.36
CA LEU A 141 -16.56 -8.68 6.38
C LEU A 141 -15.20 -9.23 5.94
N ARG A 142 -15.20 -10.41 5.30
CA ARG A 142 -14.00 -11.00 4.70
C ARG A 142 -13.38 -10.07 3.65
N GLY A 143 -14.20 -9.51 2.76
CA GLY A 143 -13.77 -8.55 1.74
C GLY A 143 -13.20 -7.26 2.33
N GLN A 144 -13.92 -6.65 3.28
CA GLN A 144 -13.45 -5.45 3.98
C GLN A 144 -12.12 -5.68 4.70
N ALA A 145 -11.95 -6.85 5.33
CA ALA A 145 -10.70 -7.21 5.99
C ALA A 145 -9.55 -7.38 4.99
N MET A 146 -9.77 -8.08 3.88
CA MET A 146 -8.77 -8.24 2.82
C MET A 146 -8.39 -6.89 2.22
N GLU A 147 -9.36 -6.04 1.85
CA GLU A 147 -9.10 -4.72 1.27
C GLU A 147 -8.34 -3.81 2.23
N THR A 148 -8.70 -3.84 3.51
CA THR A 148 -7.95 -3.10 4.54
C THR A 148 -6.53 -3.63 4.66
N PHE A 149 -6.32 -4.95 4.66
CA PHE A 149 -4.99 -5.55 4.72
C PHE A 149 -4.14 -5.17 3.50
N VAL A 150 -4.73 -5.20 2.30
CA VAL A 150 -4.06 -4.76 1.06
C VAL A 150 -3.69 -3.28 1.13
N ALA A 151 -4.57 -2.42 1.60
CA ALA A 151 -4.27 -1.00 1.77
C ALA A 151 -3.11 -0.77 2.75
N LEU A 152 -3.10 -1.48 3.88
CA LEU A 152 -2.03 -1.41 4.89
C LEU A 152 -0.67 -1.96 4.40
N THR A 153 -0.69 -2.81 3.38
CA THR A 153 0.50 -3.41 2.76
C THR A 153 0.93 -2.72 1.47
N HIS A 154 0.27 -1.63 1.09
CA HIS A 154 0.59 -0.89 -0.13
C HIS A 154 1.82 0.01 0.05
N GLU A 155 2.75 -0.03 -0.91
CA GLU A 155 4.02 0.73 -0.86
C GLU A 155 3.81 2.25 -0.77
N GLU A 156 2.72 2.78 -1.34
CA GLU A 156 2.40 4.21 -1.26
C GLU A 156 2.02 4.66 0.16
N LEU A 157 1.43 3.76 0.96
CA LEU A 157 1.07 4.07 2.34
C LEU A 157 2.29 3.95 3.24
N TYR A 158 3.08 2.89 3.03
CA TYR A 158 4.32 2.64 3.76
C TYR A 158 5.28 1.80 2.91
N PRO A 159 6.56 2.19 2.76
CA PRO A 159 7.51 1.53 1.88
C PRO A 159 8.05 0.24 2.51
N TRP A 160 7.26 -0.84 2.52
CA TRP A 160 7.57 -2.09 3.23
C TRP A 160 8.85 -2.77 2.75
N HIS A 161 9.23 -2.59 1.49
CA HIS A 161 10.45 -3.19 0.93
C HIS A 161 11.72 -2.43 1.35
N ASP A 162 11.61 -1.16 1.73
CA ASP A 162 12.71 -0.39 2.29
C ASP A 162 13.11 -0.90 3.67
N PRO A 163 14.39 -0.73 4.08
CA PRO A 163 14.80 -1.10 5.42
C PRO A 163 14.17 -0.21 6.47
N PRO A 164 13.73 -0.78 7.62
CA PRO A 164 13.25 0.04 8.71
C PRO A 164 14.36 0.99 9.14
N GLU A 165 13.98 2.24 9.37
CA GLU A 165 14.88 3.27 9.80
C GLU A 165 15.45 2.90 11.18
N ARG A 166 16.77 2.64 11.25
CA ARG A 166 17.42 2.10 12.45
C ARG A 166 17.29 3.00 13.68
N SER A 167 17.16 4.31 13.46
CA SER A 167 16.92 5.33 14.50
C SER A 167 15.50 5.31 15.06
N SER A 168 14.53 4.76 14.32
CA SER A 168 13.11 4.79 14.68
C SER A 168 12.66 3.47 15.30
N THR A 169 12.51 3.46 16.62
CA THR A 169 12.00 2.29 17.37
C THR A 169 10.61 1.87 16.90
N SER A 170 9.77 2.84 16.54
CA SER A 170 8.43 2.61 16.03
C SER A 170 8.41 1.95 14.65
N ASP A 171 9.38 2.26 13.79
CA ASP A 171 9.49 1.73 12.44
C ASP A 171 9.98 0.27 12.45
N VAL A 172 10.98 0.01 13.28
CA VAL A 172 11.43 -1.36 13.60
C VAL A 172 10.30 -2.20 14.17
N ALA A 173 9.44 -1.62 15.04
CA ALA A 173 8.30 -2.32 15.61
C ALA A 173 7.21 -2.63 14.57
N VAL A 174 6.97 -1.75 13.59
CA VAL A 174 6.04 -2.00 12.47
C VAL A 174 6.49 -3.21 11.65
N HIS A 175 7.78 -3.27 11.25
CA HIS A 175 8.32 -4.44 10.55
C HIS A 175 8.24 -5.72 11.39
N ARG A 176 8.44 -5.62 12.71
CA ARG A 176 8.27 -6.76 13.62
C ARG A 176 6.83 -7.28 13.62
N ARG A 177 5.82 -6.40 13.61
CA ARG A 177 4.41 -6.80 13.51
C ARG A 177 4.07 -7.50 12.19
N MET A 178 4.68 -7.10 11.09
CA MET A 178 4.57 -7.84 9.82
C MET A 178 5.24 -9.23 9.90
N LEU A 179 6.41 -9.31 10.54
CA LEU A 179 7.12 -10.59 10.72
C LEU A 179 6.33 -11.58 11.60
N GLU A 180 5.61 -11.09 12.61
CA GLU A 180 4.73 -11.93 13.46
C GLU A 180 3.68 -12.70 12.65
N LEU A 181 3.32 -12.22 11.45
CA LEU A 181 2.41 -12.94 10.56
C LEU A 181 2.97 -14.28 10.08
N ALA A 182 4.29 -14.51 10.15
CA ALA A 182 4.90 -15.79 9.79
C ALA A 182 4.49 -16.91 10.75
N ALA A 183 4.09 -16.56 11.98
CA ALA A 183 3.53 -17.48 12.97
C ALA A 183 2.00 -17.48 12.98
N SER A 184 1.35 -16.74 12.07
CA SER A 184 -0.10 -16.63 11.95
C SER A 184 -0.63 -17.52 10.82
N PRO A 185 -1.95 -17.74 10.72
CA PRO A 185 -2.54 -18.52 9.62
C PRO A 185 -2.61 -17.72 8.30
N LEU A 186 -1.89 -16.60 8.14
CA LEU A 186 -1.95 -15.75 6.95
C LEU A 186 -1.89 -16.55 5.64
N ILE A 187 -0.89 -17.41 5.47
CA ILE A 187 -0.71 -18.16 4.22
C ILE A 187 -1.89 -19.10 3.96
N SER A 188 -2.35 -19.84 4.97
CA SER A 188 -3.48 -20.74 4.80
C SER A 188 -4.78 -19.98 4.48
N ARG A 189 -5.00 -18.85 5.13
CA ARG A 189 -6.18 -17.99 4.92
C ARG A 189 -6.17 -17.31 3.55
N LEU A 190 -5.00 -16.91 3.05
CA LEU A 190 -4.88 -16.42 1.67
C LEU A 190 -5.21 -17.53 0.67
N CYS A 191 -4.69 -18.75 0.88
CA CYS A 191 -4.95 -19.88 0.00
C CYS A 191 -6.44 -20.28 -0.04
N GLU A 192 -7.16 -20.17 1.07
CA GLU A 192 -8.62 -20.37 1.13
C GLU A 192 -9.39 -19.41 0.21
N ASN A 193 -8.79 -18.27 -0.13
CA ASN A 193 -9.38 -17.28 -1.02
C ASN A 193 -8.89 -17.39 -2.48
N PHE A 194 -8.02 -18.34 -2.84
CA PHE A 194 -7.48 -18.44 -4.21
C PHE A 194 -8.50 -18.87 -5.26
N LYS A 195 -9.61 -19.51 -4.85
CA LYS A 195 -10.66 -19.93 -5.78
C LYS A 195 -11.70 -18.83 -5.94
N ALA A 196 -11.95 -18.43 -7.19
CA ALA A 196 -12.83 -17.30 -7.49
C ALA A 196 -14.29 -17.55 -7.09
N ASP A 197 -14.74 -18.81 -7.12
CA ASP A 197 -16.09 -19.24 -6.76
C ASP A 197 -16.33 -19.37 -5.25
N ALA A 198 -15.26 -19.43 -4.44
CA ALA A 198 -15.31 -19.63 -3.00
C ALA A 198 -15.07 -18.35 -2.18
N THR A 199 -14.94 -17.20 -2.85
CA THR A 199 -14.59 -15.91 -2.22
C THR A 199 -15.46 -14.75 -2.71
N PHE A 200 -15.26 -13.57 -2.14
CA PHE A 200 -15.94 -12.34 -2.55
C PHE A 200 -15.41 -11.84 -3.91
N PRO A 201 -16.16 -11.00 -4.66
CA PRO A 201 -15.72 -10.51 -5.96
C PRO A 201 -14.33 -9.86 -5.91
N GLY A 202 -13.41 -10.37 -6.72
CA GLY A 202 -12.01 -9.91 -6.76
C GLY A 202 -11.11 -10.46 -5.65
N GLY A 203 -11.64 -11.25 -4.71
CA GLY A 203 -10.92 -11.78 -3.55
C GLY A 203 -9.73 -12.68 -3.92
N ALA A 204 -9.88 -13.54 -4.94
CA ALA A 204 -8.80 -14.41 -5.40
C ALA A 204 -7.58 -13.63 -5.89
N ARG A 205 -7.82 -12.61 -6.73
CA ARG A 205 -6.78 -11.70 -7.20
C ARG A 205 -6.10 -10.97 -6.04
N MET A 206 -6.88 -10.48 -5.07
CA MET A 206 -6.34 -9.78 -3.91
C MET A 206 -5.48 -10.71 -3.06
N ALA A 207 -5.96 -11.92 -2.77
CA ALA A 207 -5.24 -12.92 -2.00
C ALA A 207 -3.90 -13.30 -2.66
N LEU A 208 -3.91 -13.51 -3.98
CA LEU A 208 -2.69 -13.80 -4.75
C LEU A 208 -1.68 -12.63 -4.69
N ARG A 209 -2.15 -11.39 -4.83
CA ARG A 209 -1.29 -10.19 -4.74
C ARG A 209 -0.73 -10.02 -3.33
N THR A 210 -1.53 -10.21 -2.30
CA THR A 210 -1.09 -10.17 -0.90
C THR A 210 -0.08 -11.26 -0.60
N PHE A 211 -0.29 -12.47 -1.13
CA PHE A 211 0.68 -13.56 -1.03
C PHE A 211 2.00 -13.18 -1.72
N ALA A 212 1.94 -12.66 -2.94
CA ALA A 212 3.11 -12.22 -3.70
C ALA A 212 3.92 -11.16 -2.94
N PHE A 213 3.24 -10.14 -2.42
CA PHE A 213 3.82 -9.10 -1.57
C PHE A 213 4.50 -9.72 -0.35
N TYR A 214 3.79 -10.52 0.43
CA TYR A 214 4.29 -11.03 1.70
C TYR A 214 5.47 -11.99 1.51
N ALA A 215 5.40 -12.89 0.53
CA ALA A 215 6.49 -13.80 0.20
C ALA A 215 7.74 -13.05 -0.29
N SER A 216 7.56 -12.02 -1.13
CA SER A 216 8.67 -11.19 -1.63
C SER A 216 9.31 -10.37 -0.52
N TRP A 217 8.50 -9.76 0.35
CA TRP A 217 8.95 -9.04 1.52
C TRP A 217 9.73 -9.95 2.48
N LEU A 218 9.18 -11.11 2.83
CA LEU A 218 9.84 -12.06 3.73
C LEU A 218 11.18 -12.55 3.14
N ARG A 219 11.21 -12.84 1.85
CA ARG A 219 12.42 -13.23 1.11
C ARG A 219 13.48 -12.14 1.17
N LEU A 220 13.12 -10.90 0.86
CA LEU A 220 14.05 -9.77 0.80
C LEU A 220 14.58 -9.38 2.19
N ARG A 221 13.72 -9.43 3.20
CA ARG A 221 13.99 -8.84 4.53
C ARG A 221 14.57 -9.82 5.54
N HIS A 222 14.18 -11.09 5.44
CA HIS A 222 14.39 -12.07 6.50
C HIS A 222 15.06 -13.36 6.02
N CYS A 223 15.23 -13.55 4.72
CA CYS A 223 15.88 -14.75 4.20
C CYS A 223 17.33 -14.46 3.76
N PRO A 224 18.31 -15.25 4.23
CA PRO A 224 19.70 -15.11 3.78
C PRO A 224 19.81 -15.21 2.26
N HIS A 225 20.60 -14.31 1.68
CA HIS A 225 20.84 -14.25 0.22
C HIS A 225 19.55 -14.17 -0.63
N ASN A 226 18.44 -13.68 -0.05
CA ASN A 226 17.14 -13.59 -0.70
C ASN A 226 16.63 -14.95 -1.21
N VAL A 227 16.91 -16.03 -0.47
CA VAL A 227 16.45 -17.38 -0.82
C VAL A 227 15.31 -17.82 0.10
N LEU A 228 14.11 -17.99 -0.46
CA LEU A 228 12.93 -18.54 0.21
C LEU A 228 12.35 -19.65 -0.67
N ARG A 229 12.09 -20.83 -0.10
CA ARG A 229 11.38 -21.93 -0.77
C ARG A 229 9.89 -21.87 -0.48
N LEU A 230 9.07 -22.30 -1.42
CA LEU A 230 7.66 -22.61 -1.17
C LEU A 230 7.50 -24.12 -1.02
N SER A 231 6.59 -24.56 -0.16
CA SER A 231 6.25 -25.97 -0.03
C SER A 231 5.59 -26.51 -1.32
N PRO A 232 5.65 -27.83 -1.57
CA PRO A 232 5.09 -28.42 -2.80
C PRO A 232 3.60 -28.11 -3.01
N ASP A 233 2.81 -28.08 -1.93
CA ASP A 233 1.38 -27.76 -1.97
C ASP A 233 1.11 -26.29 -2.35
N LEU A 234 1.97 -25.34 -1.96
CA LEU A 234 1.87 -23.96 -2.44
C LEU A 234 2.20 -23.85 -3.92
N LEU A 235 3.25 -24.55 -4.38
CA LEU A 235 3.61 -24.56 -5.80
C LEU A 235 2.50 -25.18 -6.66
N GLU A 236 1.86 -26.24 -6.17
CA GLU A 236 0.69 -26.84 -6.82
C GLU A 236 -0.48 -25.85 -6.89
N LEU A 237 -0.80 -25.17 -5.78
CA LEU A 237 -1.84 -24.13 -5.76
C LEU A 237 -1.55 -23.00 -6.75
N LEU A 238 -0.30 -22.54 -6.84
CA LEU A 238 0.09 -21.50 -7.80
C LEU A 238 0.00 -21.99 -9.26
N ARG A 239 0.39 -23.24 -9.54
CA ARG A 239 0.28 -23.82 -10.89
C ARG A 239 -1.17 -24.05 -11.32
N ALA A 240 -2.06 -24.36 -10.39
CA ALA A 240 -3.49 -24.55 -10.67
C ALA A 240 -4.17 -23.29 -11.25
N TRP A 241 -3.61 -22.09 -11.02
CA TRP A 241 -4.11 -20.84 -11.61
C TRP A 241 -4.09 -20.82 -13.14
N GLU A 242 -3.19 -21.57 -13.80
CA GLU A 242 -3.17 -21.65 -15.26
C GLU A 242 -4.51 -22.19 -15.80
N SER A 243 -5.04 -23.20 -15.11
CA SER A 243 -6.30 -23.89 -15.42
C SER A 243 -7.54 -23.29 -14.75
N GLU A 244 -7.40 -22.24 -13.93
CA GLU A 244 -8.54 -21.64 -13.22
C GLU A 244 -9.43 -20.88 -14.20
N ASP A 245 -10.71 -21.26 -14.24
CA ASP A 245 -11.74 -20.60 -15.02
C ASP A 245 -12.15 -19.29 -14.32
N GLY A 246 -12.06 -18.16 -15.04
CA GLY A 246 -12.39 -16.83 -14.50
C GLY A 246 -11.20 -16.05 -13.91
N ALA A 247 -10.01 -16.65 -13.82
CA ALA A 247 -8.78 -15.90 -13.55
C ALA A 247 -8.37 -15.07 -14.78
N GLY A 248 -8.08 -13.78 -14.59
CA GLY A 248 -7.59 -12.91 -15.66
C GLY A 248 -6.16 -13.25 -16.07
N GLU A 249 -5.73 -12.79 -17.24
CA GLU A 249 -4.39 -13.09 -17.75
C GLU A 249 -3.27 -12.55 -16.86
N GLU A 250 -3.49 -11.41 -16.20
CA GLU A 250 -2.54 -10.83 -15.25
C GLU A 250 -2.34 -11.73 -14.02
N GLU A 251 -3.42 -12.30 -13.48
CA GLU A 251 -3.34 -13.21 -12.33
C GLU A 251 -2.63 -14.51 -12.70
N LYS A 252 -2.93 -15.05 -13.89
CA LYS A 252 -2.24 -16.24 -14.42
C LYS A 252 -0.75 -15.99 -14.59
N ALA A 253 -0.38 -14.83 -15.17
CA ALA A 253 1.02 -14.44 -15.33
C ALA A 253 1.73 -14.27 -13.98
N LEU A 254 1.08 -13.65 -13.00
CA LEU A 254 1.63 -13.47 -11.65
C LEU A 254 1.82 -14.82 -10.94
N ALA A 255 0.81 -15.69 -10.94
CA ALA A 255 0.88 -16.99 -10.29
C ALA A 255 1.99 -17.86 -10.91
N LYS A 256 2.11 -17.85 -12.24
CA LYS A 256 3.20 -18.50 -12.96
C LYS A 256 4.57 -17.95 -12.58
N ALA A 257 4.72 -16.62 -12.60
CA ALA A 257 5.97 -15.97 -12.22
C ALA A 257 6.40 -16.34 -10.78
N LEU A 258 5.45 -16.43 -9.85
CA LEU A 258 5.71 -16.89 -8.49
C LEU A 258 6.10 -18.38 -8.44
N ALA A 259 5.40 -19.24 -9.19
CA ALA A 259 5.71 -20.66 -9.23
C ALA A 259 7.11 -20.92 -9.81
N ASP A 260 7.51 -20.19 -10.84
CA ASP A 260 8.82 -20.29 -11.46
C ASP A 260 9.91 -19.71 -10.54
N ASP A 261 9.69 -18.48 -10.03
CA ASP A 261 10.67 -17.77 -9.19
C ASP A 261 10.86 -18.40 -7.81
N PHE A 262 9.90 -19.13 -7.27
CA PHE A 262 10.06 -19.81 -5.99
C PHE A 262 10.18 -21.34 -6.09
N GLY A 263 9.86 -21.94 -7.24
CA GLY A 263 9.97 -23.37 -7.49
C GLY A 263 11.33 -23.82 -8.04
N GLY A 264 12.04 -22.96 -8.78
CA GLY A 264 13.33 -23.28 -9.41
C GLY A 264 14.54 -23.35 -8.46
N VAL A 265 14.35 -23.72 -7.19
CA VAL A 265 15.46 -23.78 -6.21
C VAL A 265 16.26 -25.09 -6.33
N ASP A 266 15.70 -26.09 -6.99
CA ASP A 266 16.33 -27.39 -7.29
C ASP A 266 16.61 -27.56 -8.81
N ASP A 267 16.47 -26.50 -9.61
CA ASP A 267 16.80 -26.53 -11.05
C ASP A 267 18.31 -26.32 -11.24
N ASP A 268 19.01 -27.39 -11.66
CA ASP A 268 20.47 -27.44 -11.79
C ASP A 268 21.04 -26.54 -12.91
N SER A 269 20.19 -25.90 -13.70
CA SER A 269 20.59 -25.10 -14.87
C SER A 269 21.06 -23.67 -14.56
N ASP A 270 20.81 -23.15 -13.34
CA ASP A 270 21.21 -21.80 -12.91
C ASP A 270 22.29 -21.83 -11.83
N ASP A 271 23.55 -21.78 -12.28
CA ASP A 271 24.74 -21.81 -11.43
C ASP A 271 24.73 -20.70 -10.35
N ALA A 272 24.24 -19.50 -10.70
CA ALA A 272 24.23 -18.35 -9.77
C ALA A 272 23.20 -18.55 -8.65
N ARG A 273 22.05 -19.13 -8.98
CA ARG A 273 20.99 -19.44 -8.04
C ARG A 273 21.37 -20.60 -7.13
N ARG A 274 22.03 -21.64 -7.65
CA ARG A 274 22.60 -22.73 -6.83
C ARG A 274 23.62 -22.20 -5.81
N ASP A 275 24.49 -21.29 -6.22
CA ASP A 275 25.45 -20.65 -5.32
C ASP A 275 24.78 -19.77 -4.25
N ALA A 276 23.66 -19.11 -4.57
CA ALA A 276 22.87 -18.38 -3.59
C ALA A 276 22.22 -19.33 -2.56
N VAL A 277 21.65 -20.46 -3.02
CA VAL A 277 21.05 -21.49 -2.17
C VAL A 277 22.07 -22.10 -1.21
N LYS A 278 23.26 -22.46 -1.73
CA LYS A 278 24.34 -23.00 -0.91
C LYS A 278 24.75 -22.01 0.19
N ARG A 279 24.95 -20.74 -0.16
CA ARG A 279 25.27 -19.68 0.81
C ARG A 279 24.14 -19.47 1.82
N ALA A 280 22.87 -19.56 1.40
CA ALA A 280 21.73 -19.47 2.29
C ALA A 280 21.66 -20.65 3.28
N MET A 281 21.93 -21.87 2.82
CA MET A 281 22.04 -23.06 3.69
C MET A 281 23.18 -22.89 4.71
N GLU A 282 24.37 -22.48 4.26
CA GLU A 282 25.51 -22.21 5.14
C GLU A 282 25.18 -21.15 6.21
N ALA A 283 24.50 -20.07 5.82
CA ALA A 283 24.09 -19.01 6.73
C ALA A 283 22.99 -19.42 7.73
N ASN A 284 22.23 -20.48 7.45
CA ASN A 284 21.05 -20.88 8.21
C ASN A 284 21.12 -22.34 8.71
N GLY A 285 22.30 -22.80 9.11
CA GLY A 285 22.47 -24.10 9.78
C GLY A 285 22.18 -25.32 8.90
N GLY A 286 22.36 -25.19 7.59
CA GLY A 286 22.13 -26.25 6.60
C GLY A 286 20.69 -26.32 6.06
N VAL A 287 19.81 -25.39 6.44
CA VAL A 287 18.39 -25.42 6.05
C VAL A 287 18.01 -24.17 5.29
N VAL A 288 17.33 -24.31 4.16
CA VAL A 288 16.75 -23.17 3.43
C VAL A 288 15.40 -22.82 4.06
N PRO A 289 15.14 -21.54 4.39
CA PRO A 289 13.81 -21.10 4.84
C PRO A 289 12.73 -21.53 3.85
N THR A 290 11.65 -22.12 4.37
CA THR A 290 10.52 -22.60 3.55
C THR A 290 9.22 -22.02 4.09
N LEU A 291 8.44 -21.41 3.20
CA LEU A 291 7.09 -20.96 3.46
C LEU A 291 6.13 -22.12 3.18
N ASN A 292 5.33 -22.50 4.18
CA ASN A 292 4.47 -23.68 4.11
C ASN A 292 3.03 -23.31 3.76
N GLY A 293 2.43 -24.11 2.88
CA GLY A 293 1.02 -24.06 2.55
C GLY A 293 0.12 -24.82 3.52
N PRO A 294 -1.20 -24.84 3.26
CA PRO A 294 -2.18 -25.42 4.17
C PRO A 294 -1.92 -26.89 4.52
N VAL A 295 -1.48 -27.70 3.55
CA VAL A 295 -1.24 -29.14 3.75
C VAL A 295 0.02 -29.34 4.57
N ALA A 296 1.09 -28.62 4.22
CA ALA A 296 2.35 -28.67 4.93
C ALA A 296 2.21 -28.20 6.39
N VAL A 297 1.45 -27.13 6.64
CA VAL A 297 1.15 -26.62 8.00
C VAL A 297 0.38 -27.66 8.80
N ARG A 298 -0.69 -28.25 8.25
CA ARG A 298 -1.49 -29.28 8.94
C ARG A 298 -0.63 -30.48 9.32
N ALA A 299 0.17 -30.99 8.38
CA ALA A 299 1.07 -32.10 8.65
C ALA A 299 2.13 -31.77 9.71
N ALA A 300 2.63 -30.52 9.74
CA ALA A 300 3.55 -30.07 10.79
C ALA A 300 2.88 -29.99 12.17
N MET A 301 1.65 -29.50 12.25
CA MET A 301 0.87 -29.44 13.49
C MET A 301 0.54 -30.83 14.02
N GLU A 302 0.15 -31.76 13.16
CA GLU A 302 -0.10 -33.17 13.52
C GLU A 302 1.15 -33.83 14.08
N ARG A 303 2.30 -33.69 13.39
CA ARG A 303 3.59 -34.20 13.90
C ARG A 303 3.98 -33.57 15.24
N ALA A 304 3.72 -32.29 15.45
CA ALA A 304 3.98 -31.61 16.73
C ALA A 304 3.08 -32.14 17.85
N ALA A 305 1.80 -32.40 17.56
CA ALA A 305 0.86 -33.00 18.50
C ALA A 305 1.26 -34.44 18.86
N GLU A 306 1.66 -35.24 17.87
CA GLU A 306 2.18 -36.60 18.06
C GLU A 306 3.46 -36.61 18.90
N ALA A 307 4.41 -35.71 18.62
CA ALA A 307 5.64 -35.57 19.40
C ALA A 307 5.36 -35.15 20.84
N LYS A 308 4.39 -34.25 21.07
CA LYS A 308 3.95 -33.85 22.41
C LYS A 308 3.31 -35.03 23.16
N ARG A 309 2.49 -35.84 22.46
CA ARG A 309 1.89 -37.06 23.02
C ARG A 309 2.93 -38.13 23.35
N ALA A 310 3.93 -38.32 22.48
CA ALA A 310 5.04 -39.24 22.70
C ALA A 310 5.93 -38.81 23.87
N LYS A 311 6.18 -37.50 24.01
CA LYS A 311 6.93 -36.94 25.14
C LYS A 311 6.15 -37.05 26.46
N ALA A 312 4.83 -36.85 26.43
CA ALA A 312 3.97 -37.08 27.59
C ALA A 312 3.93 -38.56 27.99
N SER A 313 3.94 -39.49 27.04
CA SER A 313 4.03 -40.93 27.34
C SER A 313 5.42 -41.38 27.80
N ALA A 314 6.49 -40.66 27.43
CA ALA A 314 7.86 -40.95 27.84
C ALA A 314 8.24 -40.32 29.20
N ALA A 315 7.48 -39.31 29.65
CA ALA A 315 7.64 -38.66 30.95
C ALA A 315 6.79 -39.31 32.06
N GLY A 316 6.13 -40.43 31.77
CA GLY A 316 5.38 -41.21 32.76
C GLY A 316 6.29 -42.14 33.55
N GLU A 317 7.09 -41.59 34.46
CA GLU A 317 7.67 -42.24 35.65
C GLU A 317 8.38 -41.14 36.47
N GLU A 318 7.60 -40.29 37.14
CA GLU A 318 7.92 -39.50 38.35
C GLU A 318 6.77 -38.48 38.53
N GLU A 319 5.64 -38.97 39.05
CA GLU A 319 4.63 -38.12 39.70
C GLU A 319 5.11 -37.85 41.13
N GLU A 320 5.58 -36.64 41.40
CA GLU A 320 5.42 -36.03 42.72
C GLU A 320 4.36 -34.93 42.60
N ASP A 321 3.23 -35.21 43.24
CA ASP A 321 2.14 -34.29 43.50
C ASP A 321 2.67 -33.06 44.26
N ASP A 322 2.71 -31.91 43.60
CA ASP A 322 2.61 -30.61 44.27
C ASP A 322 1.48 -29.81 43.61
N ASP A 323 0.31 -30.04 44.19
CA ASP A 323 -0.94 -29.32 43.98
C ASP A 323 -0.82 -27.95 44.67
N ASP A 324 -0.32 -26.94 43.95
CA ASP A 324 -0.60 -25.51 44.20
C ASP A 324 0.08 -24.61 43.13
N CYS A 325 -0.70 -23.94 42.28
CA CYS A 325 -0.56 -22.49 41.95
C CYS A 325 -1.38 -22.05 40.71
N VAL A 326 -2.54 -21.45 41.01
CA VAL A 326 -3.08 -20.18 40.49
C VAL A 326 -3.14 -19.92 38.98
N VAL A 327 -4.39 -19.87 38.48
CA VAL A 327 -4.83 -19.13 37.31
C VAL A 327 -4.40 -17.65 37.42
N VAL A 328 -3.45 -17.21 36.60
CA VAL A 328 -3.17 -15.77 36.43
C VAL A 328 -3.80 -15.29 35.13
N ALA A 329 -4.99 -14.72 35.28
CA ALA A 329 -5.54 -13.76 34.33
C ALA A 329 -4.71 -12.47 34.33
N ASP A 330 -4.72 -11.80 33.17
CA ASP A 330 -4.40 -10.38 32.95
C ASP A 330 -2.99 -9.85 33.31
N ARG A 331 -2.30 -9.36 32.26
CA ARG A 331 -1.55 -8.10 32.36
C ARG A 331 -2.00 -7.12 31.29
N THR A 332 -3.10 -6.46 31.63
CA THR A 332 -3.52 -5.12 31.26
C THR A 332 -2.33 -4.14 31.17
N VAL A 333 -2.21 -3.46 30.04
CA VAL A 333 -1.41 -2.24 29.93
C VAL A 333 -2.15 -1.14 30.71
N LYS A 334 -1.52 -0.68 31.79
CA LYS A 334 -1.98 0.46 32.59
C LYS A 334 -1.67 1.76 31.85
N LEU A 335 -2.72 2.46 31.45
CA LEU A 335 -2.66 3.91 31.17
C LEU A 335 -2.40 4.63 32.50
N ASN A 336 -1.25 5.30 32.61
CA ASN A 336 -1.01 6.26 33.68
C ASN A 336 -1.37 7.65 33.17
N ALA A 337 -2.50 8.16 33.65
CA ALA A 337 -2.75 9.59 33.76
C ALA A 337 -2.24 10.06 35.12
N SER A 338 -1.39 11.10 35.13
CA SER A 338 -1.23 12.00 36.27
C SER A 338 -0.79 13.38 35.82
N THR A 339 -1.79 14.26 35.84
CA THR A 339 -1.81 15.71 36.08
C THR A 339 -0.66 16.27 36.93
N SER A 340 -0.15 17.46 36.58
CA SER A 340 -0.46 18.73 37.31
C SER A 340 0.13 20.01 36.68
N ALA A 341 -0.78 20.98 36.57
CA ALA A 341 -0.72 22.46 36.45
C ALA A 341 0.59 23.24 36.67
N SER A 342 0.78 24.34 35.92
CA SER A 342 0.52 25.69 36.44
C SER A 342 0.53 26.78 35.35
N ALA A 343 -0.10 27.91 35.69
CA ALA A 343 -0.58 28.99 34.84
C ALA A 343 0.49 29.97 34.32
N ALA A 344 0.18 30.66 33.21
CA ALA A 344 0.48 32.08 33.04
C ALA A 344 -0.36 32.72 31.91
N THR A 345 -1.24 33.62 32.32
CA THR A 345 -1.97 34.64 31.57
C THR A 345 -1.03 35.58 30.80
N THR A 346 -1.33 35.94 29.54
CA THR A 346 -1.17 37.34 29.05
C THR A 346 -2.07 37.60 27.84
N THR A 347 -2.85 38.66 27.96
CA THR A 347 -3.78 39.30 27.04
C THR A 347 -3.03 40.23 26.07
N THR A 348 -3.40 40.30 24.78
CA THR A 348 -3.57 41.56 24.00
C THR A 348 -4.05 41.33 22.56
N THR A 349 -5.32 41.71 22.31
CA THR A 349 -5.87 42.60 21.27
C THR A 349 -5.02 42.95 20.02
N THR A 350 -5.51 42.69 18.78
CA THR A 350 -6.20 43.64 17.84
C THR A 350 -6.32 43.07 16.41
N THR A 351 -7.54 43.14 15.88
CA THR A 351 -8.08 43.02 14.49
C THR A 351 -7.54 44.07 13.48
N PRO A 352 -8.05 44.18 12.21
CA PRO A 352 -8.36 43.20 11.15
C PRO A 352 -7.81 43.66 9.76
N THR A 353 -7.87 42.84 8.71
CA THR A 353 -8.06 43.35 7.33
C THR A 353 -8.55 42.29 6.34
N THR A 354 -9.42 42.75 5.45
CA THR A 354 -10.29 42.06 4.50
C THR A 354 -9.65 41.86 3.11
N HIS A 355 -10.36 41.10 2.26
CA HIS A 355 -10.20 40.90 0.80
C HIS A 355 -9.21 39.78 0.42
N THR A 356 -9.49 38.83 -0.48
CA THR A 356 -10.51 38.76 -1.54
C THR A 356 -10.55 37.34 -2.08
N SER A 357 -11.75 36.86 -2.39
CA SER A 357 -12.04 35.68 -3.20
C SER A 357 -11.43 35.77 -4.59
N SER A 358 -10.74 34.73 -5.03
CA SER A 358 -10.69 34.35 -6.45
C SER A 358 -10.62 32.83 -6.62
N SER A 359 -11.64 32.34 -7.30
CA SER A 359 -11.87 30.97 -7.75
C SER A 359 -10.87 30.55 -8.84
N SER A 360 -10.35 29.32 -8.77
CA SER A 360 -10.23 28.47 -9.98
C SER A 360 -9.90 27.01 -9.65
N SER A 361 -10.93 26.18 -9.83
CA SER A 361 -10.91 24.83 -10.42
C SER A 361 -9.89 23.81 -9.91
N SER A 362 -10.34 22.94 -9.01
CA SER A 362 -9.72 21.63 -8.76
C SER A 362 -10.72 20.55 -9.13
N LYS A 363 -10.43 19.86 -10.24
CA LYS A 363 -11.22 18.79 -10.84
C LYS A 363 -10.99 17.51 -10.03
N SER A 364 -12.05 16.95 -9.46
CA SER A 364 -12.08 15.73 -8.66
C SER A 364 -11.99 14.47 -9.52
N PHE A 365 -11.54 13.38 -8.88
CA PHE A 365 -10.63 12.37 -9.45
C PHE A 365 -11.28 11.02 -9.84
N TYR A 366 -12.59 10.82 -9.71
CA TYR A 366 -13.26 9.56 -10.06
C TYR A 366 -14.76 9.86 -10.33
N ASP A 367 -15.40 9.54 -11.45
CA ASP A 367 -15.79 8.21 -11.99
C ASP A 367 -15.95 8.28 -13.53
N ALA A 368 -15.31 7.38 -14.30
CA ALA A 368 -15.89 6.22 -15.01
C ALA A 368 -16.86 6.49 -16.16
N ASP A 369 -16.42 6.17 -17.37
CA ASP A 369 -17.08 5.17 -18.22
C ASP A 369 -16.10 4.73 -19.32
N ALA A 370 -16.39 3.59 -19.94
CA ALA A 370 -15.62 3.00 -21.03
C ALA A 370 -15.12 4.03 -22.06
N ASP A 371 -13.82 3.95 -22.37
CA ASP A 371 -13.07 4.74 -23.37
C ASP A 371 -12.61 6.16 -22.94
N GLU A 372 -11.73 6.23 -21.93
CA GLU A 372 -10.82 7.37 -21.77
C GLU A 372 -9.36 6.89 -21.89
N THR A 373 -8.77 7.20 -23.05
CA THR A 373 -7.35 7.06 -23.37
C THR A 373 -6.43 7.41 -22.19
N ASP A 374 -5.55 6.47 -21.81
CA ASP A 374 -4.46 6.60 -20.82
C ASP A 374 -3.87 8.02 -20.82
N SER A 375 -4.14 8.81 -19.76
CA SER A 375 -3.76 10.22 -19.66
C SER A 375 -2.27 10.47 -19.96
N GLY A 376 -1.40 9.57 -19.50
CA GLY A 376 0.04 9.61 -19.80
C GLY A 376 0.33 9.34 -21.28
N GLU A 377 -0.34 8.37 -21.89
CA GLU A 377 -0.22 8.05 -23.32
C GLU A 377 -0.85 9.13 -24.23
N VAL A 378 -1.92 9.79 -23.80
CA VAL A 378 -2.50 10.97 -24.47
C VAL A 378 -1.48 12.09 -24.48
N HIS A 379 -0.87 12.35 -23.32
CA HIS A 379 0.19 13.34 -23.20
C HIS A 379 1.44 12.97 -24.01
N LYS A 380 1.83 11.69 -24.03
CA LYS A 380 2.90 11.19 -24.92
C LYS A 380 2.56 11.40 -26.39
N THR A 381 1.34 11.10 -26.81
CA THR A 381 0.90 11.21 -28.20
C THR A 381 0.88 12.66 -28.66
N ARG A 382 0.31 13.56 -27.85
CA ARG A 382 0.36 15.02 -28.09
C ARG A 382 1.79 15.55 -28.09
N GLY A 383 2.66 15.01 -27.24
CA GLY A 383 4.09 15.32 -27.23
C GLY A 383 4.81 14.87 -28.50
N ASN A 384 4.50 13.67 -29.02
CA ASN A 384 5.06 13.15 -30.27
C ASN A 384 4.64 14.02 -31.47
N GLU A 385 3.36 14.44 -31.52
CA GLU A 385 2.83 15.33 -32.56
C GLU A 385 3.47 16.73 -32.49
N ALA A 386 3.63 17.29 -31.29
CA ALA A 386 4.34 18.56 -31.12
C ALA A 386 5.81 18.45 -31.55
N PHE A 387 6.47 17.32 -31.22
CA PHE A 387 7.85 17.05 -31.59
C PHE A 387 8.02 16.92 -33.10
N SER A 388 7.14 16.20 -33.81
CA SER A 388 7.20 16.08 -35.27
C SER A 388 6.97 17.41 -35.99
N ASN A 389 6.21 18.31 -35.38
CA ASN A 389 5.96 19.67 -35.89
C ASN A 389 7.06 20.67 -35.50
N GLY A 390 8.16 20.24 -34.88
CA GLY A 390 9.27 21.12 -34.46
C GLY A 390 8.95 22.02 -33.26
N ARG A 391 7.78 21.85 -32.62
CA ARG A 391 7.35 22.60 -31.43
C ARG A 391 7.90 21.93 -30.17
N TYR A 392 9.21 22.03 -29.97
CA TYR A 392 9.90 21.29 -28.90
C TYR A 392 9.52 21.74 -27.48
N THR A 393 9.17 23.01 -27.28
CA THR A 393 8.68 23.54 -25.99
C THR A 393 7.35 22.89 -25.61
N ASP A 394 6.42 22.80 -26.56
CA ASP A 394 5.15 22.09 -26.35
C ASP A 394 5.35 20.59 -26.14
N ALA A 395 6.30 19.98 -26.86
CA ALA A 395 6.65 18.58 -26.69
C ALA A 395 7.18 18.30 -25.27
N ILE A 396 8.09 19.14 -24.77
CA ILE A 396 8.63 19.02 -23.40
C ILE A 396 7.51 19.16 -22.36
N ARG A 397 6.59 20.12 -22.57
CA ARG A 397 5.43 20.29 -21.69
C ARG A 397 4.54 19.07 -21.65
N HIS A 398 4.24 18.50 -22.82
CA HIS A 398 3.40 17.31 -22.91
C HIS A 398 4.08 16.06 -22.36
N TYR A 399 5.37 15.84 -22.61
CA TYR A 399 6.09 14.73 -21.97
C TYR A 399 6.27 14.94 -20.46
N GLY A 400 6.38 16.18 -19.99
CA GLY A 400 6.36 16.51 -18.56
C GLY A 400 5.04 16.11 -17.90
N ALA A 401 3.93 16.53 -18.50
CA ALA A 401 2.60 16.11 -18.05
C ALA A 401 2.40 14.58 -18.13
N ALA A 402 3.04 13.89 -19.08
CA ALA A 402 3.01 12.42 -19.14
C ALA A 402 3.79 11.75 -18.00
N VAL A 403 4.91 12.35 -17.57
CA VAL A 403 5.69 11.89 -16.40
C VAL A 403 4.90 12.15 -15.11
N ASP A 404 4.22 13.30 -15.01
CA ASP A 404 3.46 13.67 -13.80
C ASP A 404 2.03 13.09 -13.79
N ALA A 405 1.63 12.40 -14.87
CA ALA A 405 0.30 11.83 -14.99
C ALA A 405 0.09 10.74 -13.91
N PRO A 406 -1.08 10.73 -13.24
CA PRO A 406 -1.45 9.66 -12.35
C PRO A 406 -1.61 8.36 -13.15
N VAL A 407 -1.18 7.27 -12.54
CA VAL A 407 -1.18 5.95 -13.18
C VAL A 407 -2.47 5.25 -12.84
N SER A 408 -3.24 4.86 -13.84
CA SER A 408 -4.42 4.03 -13.60
C SER A 408 -4.00 2.64 -13.15
N TYR A 409 -4.77 2.07 -12.22
CA TYR A 409 -4.45 0.80 -11.57
C TYR A 409 -4.21 -0.35 -12.56
N GLY A 410 -4.98 -0.40 -13.66
CA GLY A 410 -4.85 -1.42 -14.72
C GLY A 410 -3.62 -1.27 -15.64
N LYS A 411 -2.70 -0.35 -15.30
CA LYS A 411 -1.53 -0.04 -16.11
C LYS A 411 -0.22 -0.01 -15.32
N LEU A 412 -0.29 -0.24 -14.00
CA LEU A 412 0.85 -0.18 -13.08
C LEU A 412 2.04 -1.07 -13.50
N PHE A 413 1.79 -2.22 -14.13
CA PHE A 413 2.84 -3.14 -14.60
C PHE A 413 3.53 -2.68 -15.90
N ASP A 414 2.86 -1.90 -16.74
CA ASP A 414 3.44 -1.25 -17.92
C ASP A 414 4.05 0.13 -17.59
N GLU A 415 4.00 0.55 -16.32
CA GLU A 415 4.35 1.91 -15.93
C GLU A 415 5.85 2.18 -16.04
N ALA A 416 6.70 1.27 -15.57
CA ALA A 416 8.15 1.46 -15.69
C ALA A 416 8.58 1.56 -17.18
N PRO A 417 8.16 0.67 -18.10
CA PRO A 417 8.41 0.84 -19.54
C PRO A 417 7.81 2.13 -20.15
N ARG A 418 6.65 2.60 -19.67
CA ARG A 418 5.99 3.83 -20.15
C ARG A 418 6.68 5.09 -19.63
N ARG A 419 7.01 5.20 -18.34
CA ARG A 419 7.82 6.30 -17.78
C ARG A 419 9.19 6.37 -18.44
N ALA A 420 9.84 5.22 -18.66
CA ALA A 420 11.06 5.15 -19.44
C ALA A 420 10.88 5.74 -20.86
N ALA A 421 9.69 5.63 -21.46
CA ALA A 421 9.37 6.22 -22.75
C ALA A 421 9.18 7.73 -22.69
N TYR A 422 8.46 8.22 -21.69
CA TYR A 422 8.20 9.65 -21.49
C TYR A 422 9.51 10.40 -21.25
N HIS A 423 10.35 9.90 -20.34
CA HIS A 423 11.68 10.44 -20.07
C HIS A 423 12.57 10.40 -21.31
N ALA A 424 12.66 9.24 -21.99
CA ALA A 424 13.47 9.15 -23.20
C ALA A 424 13.01 10.13 -24.29
N ASN A 425 11.71 10.34 -24.47
CA ASN A 425 11.17 11.24 -25.49
C ASN A 425 11.35 12.72 -25.11
N ARG A 426 11.25 13.07 -23.82
CA ARG A 426 11.58 14.40 -23.32
C ARG A 426 13.06 14.72 -23.50
N ALA A 427 13.95 13.75 -23.27
CA ALA A 427 15.38 13.89 -23.59
C ALA A 427 15.63 14.19 -25.08
N ALA A 428 14.87 13.56 -25.98
CA ALA A 428 14.97 13.84 -27.41
C ALA A 428 14.54 15.28 -27.74
N ALA A 429 13.47 15.77 -27.10
CA ALA A 429 12.99 17.14 -27.26
C ALA A 429 14.01 18.17 -26.76
N TYR A 430 14.69 17.92 -25.64
CA TYR A 430 15.80 18.76 -25.18
C TYR A 430 16.96 18.79 -26.18
N LEU A 431 17.39 17.63 -26.69
CA LEU A 431 18.46 17.57 -27.69
C LEU A 431 18.08 18.28 -29.00
N ALA A 432 16.84 18.14 -29.46
CA ALA A 432 16.36 18.81 -30.67
C ALA A 432 16.26 20.33 -30.47
N ARG A 433 15.75 20.78 -29.32
CA ARG A 433 15.64 22.20 -28.98
C ARG A 433 16.99 22.88 -28.82
N GLY A 434 17.95 22.20 -28.19
CA GLY A 434 19.32 22.70 -28.08
C GLY A 434 20.09 22.75 -29.41
N ALA A 435 19.56 22.11 -30.47
CA ALA A 435 20.14 22.22 -31.82
C ALA A 435 19.53 23.39 -32.64
N LEU A 436 18.53 24.09 -32.11
CA LEU A 436 17.96 25.27 -32.76
C LEU A 436 18.95 26.45 -32.79
N PRO A 437 18.78 27.41 -33.73
CA PRO A 437 19.54 28.65 -33.72
C PRO A 437 19.46 29.36 -32.36
N GLY A 438 20.60 29.86 -31.87
CA GLY A 438 20.68 30.44 -30.52
C GLY A 438 20.66 29.42 -29.39
N GLY A 439 20.80 28.13 -29.68
CA GLY A 439 20.86 27.04 -28.70
C GLY A 439 19.53 26.78 -27.98
N GLY A 440 18.39 27.17 -28.58
CA GLY A 440 17.07 27.04 -27.94
C GLY A 440 16.77 28.07 -26.84
N LYS A 441 17.67 29.03 -26.61
CA LYS A 441 17.58 30.05 -25.54
C LYS A 441 16.23 30.78 -25.49
N ALA A 442 15.72 31.22 -26.64
CA ALA A 442 14.46 31.99 -26.72
C ALA A 442 13.22 31.18 -26.34
N GLU A 443 13.33 29.84 -26.36
CA GLU A 443 12.24 28.94 -26.04
C GLU A 443 12.20 28.56 -24.56
N VAL A 444 13.34 28.63 -23.85
CA VAL A 444 13.43 28.24 -22.44
C VAL A 444 12.59 29.13 -21.53
N SER A 445 12.50 30.44 -21.81
CA SER A 445 11.68 31.36 -21.01
C SER A 445 10.17 31.08 -21.10
N LYS A 446 9.75 30.16 -21.98
CA LYS A 446 8.36 29.73 -22.16
C LYS A 446 8.09 28.38 -21.48
N ASP A 447 9.09 27.77 -20.84
CA ASP A 447 8.93 26.50 -20.15
C ASP A 447 8.05 26.68 -18.92
N VAL A 448 7.02 25.83 -18.83
CA VAL A 448 6.12 25.73 -17.67
C VAL A 448 6.25 24.37 -16.97
N SER A 449 7.19 23.54 -17.41
CA SER A 449 7.48 22.21 -16.86
C SER A 449 8.80 21.65 -17.40
N GLY A 450 9.39 20.68 -16.70
CA GLY A 450 10.65 20.03 -17.06
C GLY A 450 11.89 20.73 -16.46
N HIS A 451 13.06 20.16 -16.71
CA HIS A 451 14.33 20.49 -16.03
C HIS A 451 14.84 21.94 -16.20
N LEU A 452 14.23 22.75 -17.08
CA LEU A 452 14.64 24.13 -17.37
C LEU A 452 13.53 25.17 -17.11
N MET A 453 12.43 24.78 -16.46
CA MET A 453 11.28 25.65 -16.16
C MET A 453 11.67 26.97 -15.47
N ASP A 454 12.62 26.93 -14.52
CA ASP A 454 13.06 28.11 -13.77
C ASP A 454 14.43 28.65 -14.21
N ALA A 455 14.89 28.25 -15.41
CA ALA A 455 16.20 28.66 -15.89
C ALA A 455 16.22 30.15 -16.22
N VAL A 456 17.00 30.93 -15.47
CA VAL A 456 17.15 32.38 -15.67
C VAL A 456 17.91 32.66 -16.96
N VAL A 457 17.20 33.20 -17.96
CA VAL A 457 17.79 33.59 -19.24
C VAL A 457 18.44 34.96 -19.15
N LYS A 458 19.78 35.01 -19.24
CA LYS A 458 20.52 36.28 -19.29
C LYS A 458 20.83 36.67 -20.73
N ARG A 459 20.82 37.96 -21.03
CA ARG A 459 21.12 38.49 -22.37
C ARG A 459 22.49 38.01 -22.88
N GLU A 460 23.46 37.91 -21.98
CA GLU A 460 24.86 37.56 -22.23
C GLU A 460 25.10 36.07 -22.50
N ASP A 461 24.12 35.20 -22.19
CA ASP A 461 24.31 33.76 -22.35
C ASP A 461 24.49 33.37 -23.82
N SER A 462 25.59 32.68 -24.12
CA SER A 462 25.92 32.21 -25.47
C SER A 462 25.05 31.03 -25.91
N ALA A 463 24.92 30.85 -27.22
CA ALA A 463 24.22 29.68 -27.78
C ALA A 463 24.84 28.35 -27.28
N ALA A 464 26.18 28.29 -27.19
CA ALA A 464 26.90 27.12 -26.69
C ALA A 464 26.52 26.75 -25.25
N LYS A 465 26.35 27.75 -24.37
CA LYS A 465 25.89 27.54 -22.99
C LYS A 465 24.49 26.90 -22.95
N TRP A 466 23.58 27.35 -23.81
CA TRP A 466 22.22 26.78 -23.87
C TRP A 466 22.19 25.40 -24.51
N CYS A 467 23.02 25.14 -25.53
CA CYS A 467 23.24 23.79 -26.04
C CYS A 467 23.71 22.82 -24.93
N GLU A 468 24.63 23.28 -24.08
CA GLU A 468 25.14 22.51 -22.94
C GLU A 468 24.04 22.27 -21.89
N MET A 469 23.26 23.30 -21.52
CA MET A 469 22.14 23.18 -20.59
C MET A 469 21.09 22.16 -21.07
N HIS A 470 20.74 22.19 -22.36
CA HIS A 470 19.84 21.21 -22.94
C HIS A 470 20.44 19.80 -22.98
N ALA A 471 21.74 19.66 -23.21
CA ALA A 471 22.41 18.37 -23.13
C ALA A 471 22.43 17.81 -21.69
N LYS A 472 22.58 18.67 -20.66
CA LYS A 472 22.45 18.27 -19.25
C LYS A 472 21.02 17.83 -18.90
N ALA A 473 20.01 18.59 -19.32
CA ALA A 473 18.60 18.22 -19.11
C ALA A 473 18.26 16.88 -19.80
N ALA A 474 18.76 16.67 -21.03
CA ALA A 474 18.59 15.41 -21.74
C ALA A 474 19.31 14.24 -21.04
N LEU A 475 20.47 14.49 -20.43
CA LEU A 475 21.21 13.46 -19.68
C LEU A 475 20.42 13.00 -18.45
N LEU A 476 19.87 13.92 -17.66
CA LEU A 476 19.02 13.59 -16.50
C LEU A 476 17.82 12.72 -16.89
N ASP A 477 17.12 13.06 -17.98
CA ASP A 477 16.01 12.25 -18.48
C ASP A 477 16.46 10.90 -19.05
N CYS A 478 17.66 10.81 -19.63
CA CYS A 478 18.19 9.51 -20.08
C CYS A 478 18.56 8.60 -18.91
N ASP A 479 19.14 9.15 -17.83
CA ASP A 479 19.49 8.40 -16.64
C ASP A 479 18.20 7.90 -15.94
N ALA A 480 17.20 8.77 -15.74
CA ALA A 480 15.89 8.37 -15.21
C ALA A 480 15.21 7.29 -16.10
N ALA A 481 15.28 7.42 -17.43
CA ALA A 481 14.73 6.39 -18.33
C ALA A 481 15.42 5.02 -18.21
N LEU A 482 16.71 5.01 -17.87
CA LEU A 482 17.50 3.78 -17.68
C LEU A 482 17.34 3.18 -16.29
N GLU A 483 17.00 3.99 -15.27
CA GLU A 483 16.58 3.50 -13.95
C GLU A 483 15.28 2.70 -14.06
N PHE A 484 14.30 3.21 -14.81
CA PHE A 484 13.05 2.47 -15.07
C PHE A 484 13.24 1.28 -16.03
N GLN A 485 14.13 1.39 -17.02
CA GLN A 485 14.37 0.31 -18.00
C GLN A 485 15.83 0.29 -18.49
N PRO A 486 16.74 -0.45 -17.82
CA PRO A 486 18.17 -0.45 -18.11
C PRO A 486 18.53 -0.86 -19.55
N GLY A 487 17.69 -1.68 -20.18
CA GLY A 487 17.87 -2.19 -21.54
C GLY A 487 17.42 -1.24 -22.66
N ARG A 488 16.89 -0.04 -22.36
CA ARG A 488 16.22 0.80 -23.37
C ARG A 488 17.21 1.44 -24.37
N ALA A 489 17.30 0.85 -25.56
CA ALA A 489 18.23 1.29 -26.62
C ALA A 489 18.14 2.78 -26.98
N LYS A 490 16.92 3.34 -27.09
CA LYS A 490 16.72 4.78 -27.40
C LYS A 490 17.29 5.70 -26.31
N ALA A 491 17.17 5.32 -25.03
CA ALA A 491 17.71 6.09 -23.92
C ALA A 491 19.25 6.03 -23.91
N LYS A 492 19.83 4.84 -24.12
CA LYS A 492 21.30 4.67 -24.24
C LYS A 492 21.90 5.52 -25.36
N TYR A 493 21.27 5.51 -26.55
CA TYR A 493 21.72 6.31 -27.69
C TYR A 493 21.65 7.82 -27.41
N ARG A 494 20.53 8.28 -26.83
CA ARG A 494 20.32 9.69 -26.49
C ARG A 494 21.26 10.14 -25.37
N ARG A 495 21.55 9.27 -24.40
CA ARG A 495 22.55 9.47 -23.36
C ARG A 495 23.95 9.68 -23.93
N ALA A 496 24.39 8.80 -24.84
CA ALA A 496 25.66 8.94 -25.52
C ALA A 496 25.74 10.25 -26.33
N THR A 497 24.65 10.64 -27.00
CA THR A 497 24.55 11.89 -27.75
C THR A 497 24.65 13.11 -26.82
N ALA A 498 23.99 13.09 -25.67
CA ALA A 498 24.08 14.14 -24.65
C ALA A 498 25.51 14.24 -24.09
N LEU A 499 26.13 13.12 -23.71
CA LEU A 499 27.50 13.07 -23.21
C LEU A 499 28.51 13.59 -24.24
N TRP A 500 28.33 13.28 -25.52
CA TRP A 500 29.17 13.82 -26.60
C TRP A 500 29.05 15.33 -26.72
N ARG A 501 27.83 15.90 -26.64
CA ARG A 501 27.61 17.36 -26.64
C ARG A 501 28.19 18.06 -25.40
N LEU A 502 28.36 17.33 -24.30
CA LEU A 502 29.02 17.80 -23.08
C LEU A 502 30.55 17.60 -23.11
N GLY A 503 31.12 17.06 -24.20
CA GLY A 503 32.56 16.74 -24.29
C GLY A 503 32.99 15.52 -23.48
N ARG A 504 32.07 14.75 -22.88
CA ARG A 504 32.32 13.55 -22.05
C ARG A 504 32.42 12.29 -22.90
N ILE A 505 33.35 12.30 -23.87
CA ILE A 505 33.46 11.27 -24.92
C ILE A 505 33.75 9.87 -24.35
N GLU A 506 34.59 9.77 -23.31
CA GLU A 506 34.93 8.46 -22.71
C GLU A 506 33.75 7.79 -22.00
N GLU A 507 32.83 8.58 -21.44
CA GLU A 507 31.60 8.06 -20.85
C GLU A 507 30.57 7.69 -21.90
N ALA A 508 30.55 8.40 -23.03
CA ALA A 508 29.68 8.09 -24.17
C ALA A 508 30.00 6.74 -24.83
N LYS A 509 31.23 6.23 -24.68
CA LYS A 509 31.68 4.94 -25.23
C LYS A 509 31.27 3.72 -24.39
N LYS A 510 30.87 3.90 -23.12
CA LYS A 510 30.45 2.80 -22.24
C LYS A 510 29.03 2.32 -22.62
N ARG A 511 28.88 1.01 -22.86
CA ARG A 511 27.64 0.35 -23.33
C ARG A 511 26.55 0.20 -22.27
#